data_AF-A0A5B9D6X2-F1
#
_entry.id   AF-A0A5B9D6X2-F1
#
_cell.length_a   1.000
_cell.length_b   1.000
_cell.length_c   1.000
_cell.angle_alpha   90.00
_cell.angle_beta   90.00
_cell.angle_gamma   90.00
#
_symmetry.space_group_name_H-M   'P 1'
#
loop_
_entity.id
_entity.type
_entity.pdbx_description
1 polymer ?
#
loop_
_entity_poly.entity_id
_entity_poly.type
_entity_poly.pdbx_seq_one_letter_code
_entity_poly.pdbx_strand_id
1 'polypeptide(L)' 'MGLYNLVEQLLPHEFSIYQFMAVLDMDREDAREARNILKQFYLRGYINRISKNMYSKTISNNK' A
#
# COMPACT_ATOMS: atom_id res chain seq x y z
N MET A 1 2.83 -11.77 -11.91
CA MET A 1 3.82 -10.89 -11.25
C MET A 1 3.10 -9.58 -10.95
N GLY A 2 2.62 -9.42 -9.71
CA GLY A 2 1.39 -8.67 -9.42
C GLY A 2 1.57 -7.30 -8.76
N LEU A 3 0.41 -6.68 -8.47
CA LEU A 3 0.24 -5.37 -7.81
C LEU A 3 1.17 -5.14 -6.60
N TYR A 4 1.44 -6.20 -5.83
CA TYR A 4 2.33 -6.13 -4.67
C TYR A 4 3.78 -5.79 -5.05
N ASN A 5 4.33 -6.36 -6.12
CA ASN A 5 5.73 -6.11 -6.51
C ASN A 5 5.94 -4.67 -6.97
N LEU A 6 4.94 -4.08 -7.64
CA LEU A 6 4.93 -2.66 -8.02
C LEU A 6 4.96 -1.77 -6.78
N VAL A 7 4.12 -2.07 -5.79
CA VAL A 7 4.03 -1.36 -4.51
C VAL A 7 5.32 -1.53 -3.69
N GLU A 8 5.91 -2.72 -3.72
CA GLU A 8 7.18 -3.01 -3.05
C GLU A 8 8.37 -2.25 -3.68
N GLN A 9 8.42 -2.13 -5.01
CA GLN A 9 9.51 -1.44 -5.71
C GLN A 9 9.36 0.09 -5.72
N LEU A 10 8.14 0.60 -5.85
CA LEU A 10 7.91 2.02 -6.12
C LEU A 10 7.60 2.85 -4.87
N LEU A 11 7.06 2.25 -3.81
CA LEU A 11 6.74 3.00 -2.60
C LEU A 11 7.89 3.01 -1.60
N PRO A 12 8.04 4.06 -0.79
CA PRO A 12 8.90 4.03 0.39
C PRO A 12 8.39 3.03 1.45
N HIS A 13 9.25 2.66 2.42
CA HIS A 13 8.88 1.77 3.53
C HIS A 13 7.63 2.28 4.27
N GLU A 14 7.56 3.59 4.52
CA GLU A 14 6.34 4.25 4.98
C GLU A 14 5.77 5.07 3.85
N PHE A 15 4.49 4.88 3.56
CA PHE A 15 3.83 5.55 2.45
C PHE A 15 2.40 5.98 2.83
N SER A 16 1.95 7.03 2.17
CA SER A 16 0.57 7.50 2.27
C SER A 16 -0.32 6.81 1.23
N ILE A 17 -1.62 6.79 1.51
CA ILE A 17 -2.62 6.33 0.53
C ILE A 17 -2.51 7.07 -0.82
N TYR A 18 -2.17 8.37 -0.81
CA TYR A 18 -2.04 9.16 -2.03
C TYR A 18 -0.82 8.77 -2.86
N GLN A 19 0.28 8.39 -2.22
CA GLN A 19 1.45 7.85 -2.92
C GLN A 19 1.12 6.49 -3.55
N PHE A 20 0.39 5.64 -2.81
CA PHE A 20 -0.11 4.37 -3.35
C PHE A 20 -1.02 4.57 -4.56
N MET A 21 -1.97 5.52 -4.48
CA MET A 21 -2.85 5.89 -5.59
C MET A 21 -2.05 6.41 -6.79
N ALA A 22 -1.04 7.25 -6.58
CA ALA A 22 -0.18 7.75 -7.65
C ALA A 22 0.61 6.64 -8.36
N VAL A 23 1.05 5.61 -7.63
CA VAL A 23 1.72 4.44 -8.22
C VAL A 23 0.78 3.58 -9.07
N LEU A 24 -0.50 3.54 -8.69
CA LEU A 24 -1.53 2.79 -9.41
C LEU A 24 -2.26 3.62 -10.47
N ASP A 25 -1.82 4.86 -10.70
CA ASP A 25 -2.46 5.81 -11.60
C ASP A 25 -3.97 5.97 -11.32
N MET A 26 -4.33 6.01 -10.03
CA MET A 26 -5.71 6.14 -9.56
C MET A 26 -6.10 7.61 -9.34
N ASP A 27 -7.33 7.95 -9.71
CA ASP A 27 -7.86 9.28 -9.50
C ASP A 27 -8.20 9.52 -8.02
N ARG A 28 -8.27 10.79 -7.61
CA ARG A 28 -8.58 11.16 -6.22
C ARG A 28 -9.93 10.62 -5.72
N GLU A 29 -10.87 10.41 -6.63
CA GLU A 29 -12.19 9.87 -6.34
C GLU A 29 -12.13 8.38 -5.95
N ASP A 30 -11.09 7.67 -6.38
CA ASP A 30 -10.87 6.25 -6.13
C ASP A 30 -10.22 5.94 -4.77
N ALA A 31 -10.11 6.95 -3.90
CA ALA A 31 -9.55 6.79 -2.55
C ALA A 31 -10.29 5.73 -1.72
N ARG A 32 -11.54 5.41 -2.06
CA ARG A 32 -12.29 4.29 -1.43
C ARG A 32 -11.76 2.94 -1.89
N GLU A 33 -11.49 2.79 -3.19
CA GLU A 33 -10.95 1.56 -3.76
C GLU A 33 -9.51 1.32 -3.29
N ALA A 34 -8.68 2.36 -3.29
CA ALA A 34 -7.33 2.28 -2.74
C ALA A 34 -7.31 1.79 -1.28
N ARG A 35 -8.25 2.26 -0.45
CA ARG A 35 -8.41 1.75 0.93
C ARG A 35 -8.81 0.29 0.98
N ASN A 36 -9.67 -0.16 0.07
CA ASN A 36 -10.07 -1.56 0.02
C ASN A 36 -8.87 -2.45 -0.35
N ILE A 37 -8.04 -2.04 -1.30
CA ILE A 37 -6.83 -2.77 -1.67
C ILE A 37 -5.83 -2.80 -0.52
N LEU A 38 -5.55 -1.64 0.11
CA LEU A 38 -4.66 -1.56 1.27
C LEU A 38 -5.19 -2.39 2.45
N LYS A 39 -6.51 -2.47 2.64
CA LYS A 39 -7.11 -3.38 3.62
C LYS A 39 -6.84 -4.84 3.29
N GLN A 40 -6.89 -5.25 2.02
CA GLN A 40 -6.52 -6.61 1.61
C GLN A 40 -5.03 -6.88 1.86
N PHE A 41 -4.16 -5.91 1.60
CA PHE A 41 -2.72 -6.05 1.88
C PHE A 41 -2.43 -6.15 3.37
N TYR A 42 -3.14 -5.38 4.19
CA TYR A 42 -3.07 -5.47 5.64
C TYR A 42 -3.51 -6.85 6.15
N LEU A 43 -4.65 -7.36 5.67
CA LEU A 43 -5.16 -8.68 6.04
C LEU A 43 -4.22 -9.83 5.64
N ARG A 44 -3.43 -9.63 4.58
CA ARG A 44 -2.42 -10.59 4.13
C ARG A 44 -1.05 -10.42 4.81
N GLY A 45 -0.91 -9.42 5.69
CA GLY A 45 0.33 -9.16 6.44
C GLY A 45 1.43 -8.43 5.66
N TYR A 46 1.13 -7.93 4.46
CA TYR A 46 2.13 -7.24 3.62
C TYR A 46 2.45 -5.82 4.10
N ILE A 47 1.48 -5.16 4.72
CA ILE A 47 1.60 -3.79 5.21
C ILE A 47 0.94 -3.68 6.58
N ASN A 48 1.42 -2.75 7.39
CA ASN A 48 0.80 -2.32 8.64
C ASN A 48 0.18 -0.95 8.45
N ARG A 49 -0.93 -0.71 9.16
CA ARG A 49 -1.57 0.61 9.18
C ARG A 49 -1.01 1.41 10.34
N ILE A 50 -0.35 2.53 10.04
CA ILE A 50 0.17 3.45 11.06
C ILE A 50 -0.92 4.46 11.47
N SER A 51 -1.64 5.02 10.49
CA SER A 51 -2.66 6.04 10.75
C SER A 51 -3.81 5.99 9.75
N LYS A 52 -4.70 7.00 9.76
CA LYS A 52 -5.85 7.06 8.84
C LYS A 52 -5.43 6.94 7.37
N ASN A 53 -4.31 7.55 7.01
CA ASN A 53 -3.82 7.67 5.63
C ASN A 53 -2.38 7.17 5.44
N MET A 54 -1.73 6.63 6.49
CA MET A 54 -0.34 6.18 6.46
C MET A 54 -0.24 4.68 6.72
N TYR A 55 0.67 4.06 5.99
CA TYR A 55 0.95 2.63 6.02
C TYR A 55 2.45 2.40 6.04
N SER A 56 2.91 1.34 6.68
CA SER A 56 4.27 0.84 6.54
C SER A 56 4.26 -0.52 5.87
N LYS A 57 5.28 -0.81 5.08
CA LYS A 57 5.50 -2.17 4.61
C LYS A 57 5.92 -3.03 5.79
N THR A 58 5.38 -4.24 5.86
CA THR A 58 5.94 -5.23 6.78
C THR A 58 7.27 -5.66 6.16
N ILE A 59 8.38 -5.39 6.84
CA ILE A 59 9.67 -5.96 6.47
C ILE A 59 9.48 -7.48 6.57
N SER A 60 9.32 -8.16 5.44
CA SER A 60 9.55 -9.59 5.40
C SER A 60 11.04 -9.73 5.72
N ASN A 61 11.36 -9.97 6.99
CA ASN A 61 12.62 -10.59 7.35
C ASN A 61 12.60 -11.97 6.70
N ASN A 62 12.93 -12.03 5.41
CA ASN A 62 13.46 -13.23 4.78
C ASN A 62 14.81 -13.46 5.46
N LYS A 63 14.72 -14.20 6.56
CA LYS A 63 15.83 -14.77 7.29
C LYS A 63 16.40 -15.95 6.50
#